data_AF-A0A933UPS2-F1
#
_entry.id   AF-A0A933UPS2-F1
#
_cell.length_a   1.000
_cell.length_b   1.000
_cell.length_c   1.000
_cell.angle_alpha   90.00
_cell.angle_beta   90.00
_cell.angle_gamma   90.00
#
_symmetry.space_group_name_H-M   'P 1'
#
loop_
_entity.id
_entity.type
_entity.pdbx_description
1 polymer ?
#
loop_
_entity_poly.entity_id
_entity_poly.type
_entity_poly.pdbx_seq_one_letter_code
_entity_poly.pdbx_strand_id
1 'polypeptide(L)' 'METTPAPAAPARRRRSRAPFPVTVTQMPMATCQVCGRALAHRKGEVSAILTAHYERDHPELLGR' A
#
# COMPACT_ATOMS: atom_id res chain seq x y z
N MET A 1 -39.76 -3.66 50.19
CA MET A 1 -39.80 -4.26 48.84
C MET A 1 -38.39 -4.11 48.27
N GLU A 2 -37.46 -4.95 48.71
CA GLU A 2 -36.06 -4.86 48.29
C GLU A 2 -35.77 -5.99 47.32
N THR A 3 -35.72 -5.64 46.03
CA THR A 3 -35.40 -6.58 44.96
C THR A 3 -33.89 -6.72 44.91
N THR A 4 -33.37 -7.83 45.43
CA THR A 4 -31.98 -8.27 45.26
C THR A 4 -31.67 -8.43 43.77
N PRO A 5 -30.67 -7.72 43.19
CA PRO A 5 -30.25 -7.99 41.83
C PRO A 5 -29.40 -9.27 41.77
N ALA A 6 -29.70 -10.09 40.76
CA ALA A 6 -28.98 -11.32 40.46
C ALA A 6 -27.50 -11.06 40.12
N PRO A 7 -26.58 -12.02 40.39
CA PRO A 7 -25.16 -11.82 40.13
C PRO A 7 -24.87 -11.77 38.62
N ALA A 8 -24.08 -10.77 38.22
CA ALA A 8 -23.60 -10.61 36.86
C ALA A 8 -22.73 -11.80 36.44
N ALA A 9 -23.04 -12.37 35.27
CA ALA A 9 -22.29 -13.47 34.65
C ALA A 9 -20.82 -13.09 34.40
N PRO A 10 -19.88 -14.06 34.47
CA PRO A 10 -18.46 -13.76 34.29
C PRO A 10 -18.17 -13.29 32.86
N ALA A 11 -17.47 -12.17 32.75
CA ALA A 11 -17.00 -11.64 31.49
C ALA A 11 -16.05 -12.65 30.81
N ARG A 12 -16.49 -13.23 29.69
CA ARG A 12 -15.65 -14.06 28.82
C ARG A 12 -14.45 -13.22 28.37
N ARG A 13 -13.25 -13.60 28.80
CA ARG A 13 -12.00 -13.08 28.21
C ARG A 13 -11.97 -13.50 26.74
N ARG A 14 -12.28 -12.57 25.83
CA ARG A 14 -11.97 -12.75 24.41
C ARG A 14 -10.45 -12.89 24.32
N ARG A 15 -9.98 -14.09 23.94
CA ARG A 15 -8.59 -14.25 23.53
C ARG A 15 -8.45 -13.50 22.21
N SER A 16 -7.96 -12.27 22.28
CA SER A 16 -7.55 -11.51 21.09
C SER A 16 -6.40 -12.28 20.45
N ARG A 17 -6.68 -12.97 19.34
CA ARG A 17 -5.65 -13.65 18.55
C ARG A 17 -4.72 -12.55 18.05
N ALA A 18 -3.47 -12.53 18.53
CA ALA A 18 -2.51 -11.51 18.14
C ALA A 18 -2.38 -11.50 16.60
N PRO A 19 -2.39 -10.31 15.96
CA PRO A 19 -2.20 -10.23 14.51
C PRO A 19 -0.81 -10.79 14.17
N PHE A 20 -0.78 -11.69 13.19
CA PHE A 20 0.48 -12.19 12.66
C PHE A 20 1.24 -11.03 12.01
N PRO A 21 2.57 -10.89 12.23
CA PRO A 21 3.35 -9.85 11.58
C PRO A 21 3.37 -10.10 10.07
N VAL A 22 2.65 -9.27 9.32
CA VAL A 22 2.70 -9.27 7.85
C VAL A 22 3.76 -8.27 7.43
N THR A 23 4.82 -8.76 6.78
CA THR A 23 5.84 -7.87 6.20
C THR A 23 5.29 -7.26 4.93
N VAL A 24 5.01 -5.96 4.94
CA VAL A 24 4.58 -5.20 3.76
C VAL A 24 5.82 -4.66 3.05
N THR A 25 6.12 -5.20 1.87
CA THR A 25 7.18 -4.66 1.00
C THR A 25 6.60 -3.54 0.15
N GLN A 26 7.02 -2.29 0.42
CA GLN A 26 6.66 -1.15 -0.42
C GLN A 26 7.65 -1.04 -1.59
N MET A 27 7.21 -1.47 -2.77
CA MET A 27 7.95 -1.28 -4.01
C MET A 27 7.66 0.11 -4.57
N PRO A 28 8.66 0.97 -4.77
CA PRO A 28 8.41 2.29 -5.31
C PRO A 28 8.08 2.15 -6.81
N MET A 29 7.01 2.83 -7.21
CA MET A 29 6.48 2.82 -8.56
C MET A 29 6.48 4.24 -9.10
N ALA A 30 7.04 4.40 -10.29
CA ALA A 30 6.94 5.62 -11.08
C ALA A 30 5.76 5.45 -12.04
N THR A 31 5.01 6.52 -12.28
CA THR A 31 3.93 6.51 -13.27
C THR A 31 4.31 7.43 -14.41
N CYS A 32 4.11 6.98 -15.65
CA CYS A 32 4.21 7.85 -16.81
C CYS A 32 2.99 8.77 -16.84
N GLN A 33 3.18 10.09 -16.90
CA GLN A 33 2.05 11.04 -16.95
C GLN A 33 1.32 11.05 -18.30
N VAL A 34 1.93 10.47 -19.33
CA VAL A 34 1.38 10.47 -20.68
C VAL A 34 0.44 9.27 -20.88
N CYS A 35 0.96 8.06 -20.65
CA CYS A 35 0.20 6.83 -20.85
C CYS A 35 -0.36 6.23 -19.55
N GLY A 36 -0.02 6.77 -18.38
CA GLY A 36 -0.46 6.26 -17.08
C GLY A 36 0.20 4.93 -16.67
N ARG A 37 1.20 4.44 -17.41
CA ARG A 37 1.84 3.15 -17.13
C ARG A 37 2.66 3.21 -15.83
N ALA A 38 2.40 2.27 -14.92
CA ALA A 38 3.16 2.10 -13.69
C ALA A 38 4.42 1.27 -13.95
N LEU A 39 5.57 1.83 -13.59
CA LEU A 39 6.89 1.23 -13.71
C LEU A 39 7.47 1.05 -12.31
N ALA A 40 7.60 -0.21 -11.89
CA ALA A 40 8.32 -0.52 -10.67
C ALA A 40 9.80 -0.21 -10.88
N HIS A 41 10.44 0.44 -9.91
CA HIS A 41 11.84 0.80 -9.98
C HIS A 41 12.53 0.58 -8.63
N ARG A 42 13.87 0.63 -8.63
CA ARG A 42 14.65 0.69 -7.40
C ARG A 42 14.75 2.14 -6.93
N LYS A 43 14.79 2.36 -5.61
CA LYS A 43 14.97 3.71 -5.04
C LYS A 43 16.22 4.36 -5.65
N GLY A 44 16.05 5.50 -6.32
CA GLY A 44 17.11 6.23 -7.01
C GLY A 44 17.09 6.12 -8.54
N GLU A 45 16.41 5.14 -9.12
CA GLU A 45 16.38 4.91 -10.59
C GLU A 45 15.12 5.44 -11.29
N VAL A 46 14.25 6.19 -10.58
CA VAL A 46 13.01 6.77 -11.14
C VAL A 46 13.27 7.53 -12.43
N SER A 47 14.23 8.46 -12.40
CA SER A 47 14.40 9.39 -13.50
C SER A 47 14.94 8.68 -14.73
N ALA A 48 15.90 7.77 -14.57
CA ALA A 48 16.46 7.00 -15.68
C ALA A 48 15.39 6.11 -16.34
N ILE A 49 14.56 5.43 -15.55
CA ILE A 49 13.48 4.57 -16.05
C ILE A 49 12.39 5.39 -16.75
N LEU A 50 11.99 6.52 -16.17
CA LEU A 50 11.02 7.41 -16.81
C LEU A 50 11.58 8.01 -18.10
N THR A 51 12.80 8.56 -18.10
CA THR A 51 13.40 9.11 -19.32
C THR A 51 13.49 8.07 -20.43
N ALA A 52 14.02 6.88 -20.15
CA ALA A 52 14.10 5.80 -21.12
C ALA A 52 12.71 5.34 -21.60
N HIS A 53 11.70 5.40 -20.74
CA HIS A 53 10.32 5.11 -21.12
C HIS A 53 9.76 6.19 -22.05
N TYR A 54 9.95 7.48 -21.74
CA TYR A 54 9.53 8.58 -22.60
C TYR A 54 10.22 8.52 -23.97
N GLU A 55 11.53 8.24 -24.04
CA GLU A 55 12.27 8.14 -25.31
C GLU A 55 11.77 7.00 -26.21
N ARG A 56 11.31 5.89 -25.61
CA ARG A 56 10.89 4.70 -26.36
C ARG A 56 9.41 4.69 -26.72
N ASP A 57 8.55 5.10 -25.79
CA ASP A 57 7.09 5.04 -25.92
C ASP A 57 6.51 6.38 -26.40
N HIS A 58 7.20 7.50 -26.15
CA HIS A 58 6.73 8.85 -26.47
C HIS A 58 7.77 9.71 -27.21
N PRO A 59 8.38 9.21 -28.30
CA PRO A 59 9.31 10.01 -29.10
C PRO A 59 8.63 11.25 -29.69
N GLU A 60 7.32 11.19 -29.94
CA GLU A 60 6.50 12.28 -30.44
C GLU A 60 6.35 13.46 -29.46
N LEU A 61 6.43 13.20 -28.15
CA LEU A 61 6.38 14.25 -27.12
C LEU A 61 7.75 14.88 -26.86
N LEU A 62 8.82 14.19 -27.22
CA LEU A 62 10.19 14.68 -27.10
C LEU A 62 10.56 15.68 -28.22
N GLY A 63 9.72 15.82 -29.26
CA GLY A 63 9.75 16.96 -30.18
C GLY A 63 11.12 17.29 -30.77
N ARG A 64 11.90 16.29 -31.14
CA ARG A 64 13.21 16.47 -31.78
C ARG A 64 13.09 16.57 -33.30
#